data_AF-A0A3M0WDA2-F1
#
_entry.id   AF-A0A3M0WDA2-F1
#
_cell.length_a   1.000
_cell.length_b   1.000
_cell.length_c   1.000
_cell.angle_alpha   90.00
_cell.angle_beta   90.00
_cell.angle_gamma   90.00
#
_symmetry.space_group_name_H-M   'P 1'
#
loop_
_entity.id
_entity.type
_entity.pdbx_description
1 polymer ?
#
loop_
_entity_poly.entity_id
_entity_poly.type
_entity_poly.pdbx_seq_one_letter_code
_entity_poly.pdbx_strand_id
1 'polypeptide(L)'
;MSYTIQDKNLIASLAYLKEIGKFPKNKAKPNFESVREAEEAAKEDVVSVINEGLHGLQQDISDIQKKGVDLRLEGIRLLQVPLKTKVWLATVSREDLEKIFEILSEVEKKIIPLKERILKE
;
A
#
# COMPACT_ATOMS: atom_id res chain seq x y z
N MET A 1 -17.60 17.25 20.10
CA MET A 1 -16.84 15.98 20.17
C MET A 1 -15.40 16.30 19.84
N SER A 2 -14.46 16.00 20.74
CA SER A 2 -13.03 16.27 20.50
C SER A 2 -12.40 15.02 19.91
N TYR A 3 -11.94 15.08 18.67
CA TYR A 3 -11.24 13.99 17.99
C TYR A 3 -9.91 13.70 18.69
N THR A 4 -9.59 12.42 18.89
CA THR A 4 -8.28 12.02 19.41
C THR A 4 -7.18 12.30 18.37
N ILE A 5 -5.92 12.29 18.79
CA ILE A 5 -4.77 12.45 17.88
C ILE A 5 -4.75 11.31 16.84
N GLN A 6 -5.17 10.09 17.22
CA GLN A 6 -5.25 8.96 16.31
C GLN A 6 -6.32 9.15 15.24
N ASP A 7 -7.49 9.69 15.60
CA ASP A 7 -8.58 9.98 14.64
C ASP A 7 -8.09 10.96 13.56
N LYS A 8 -7.37 12.02 13.96
CA LYS A 8 -6.82 13.02 13.04
C LYS A 8 -5.80 12.42 12.07
N ASN A 9 -4.94 11.53 12.56
CA ASN A 9 -3.92 10.87 11.76
C ASN A 9 -4.53 9.86 10.77
N LEU A 10 -5.56 9.12 11.19
CA LEU A 10 -6.31 8.22 10.32
C LEU A 10 -7.03 8.98 9.21
N ILE A 11 -7.69 10.09 9.54
CA ILE A 11 -8.35 10.95 8.55
C ILE A 11 -7.33 11.46 7.51
N ALA A 12 -6.14 11.90 7.96
CA ALA A 12 -5.08 12.35 7.06
C ALA A 12 -4.57 11.22 6.14
N SER A 13 -4.43 10.00 6.67
CA SER A 13 -4.04 8.81 5.89
C SER A 13 -5.09 8.45 4.83
N LEU A 14 -6.38 8.48 5.19
CA LEU A 14 -7.47 8.22 4.25
C LEU A 14 -7.58 9.32 3.18
N ALA A 15 -7.39 10.58 3.56
CA ALA A 15 -7.35 11.70 2.61
C ALA A 15 -6.23 11.51 1.59
N TYR A 16 -5.03 11.11 2.04
CA TYR A 16 -3.92 10.80 1.16
C TYR A 16 -4.23 9.67 0.17
N LEU A 17 -4.84 8.56 0.61
CA LEU A 17 -5.26 7.48 -0.30
C LEU A 17 -6.22 7.97 -1.39
N LYS A 18 -7.09 8.92 -1.05
CA LYS A 18 -8.02 9.55 -1.99
C LYS A 18 -7.28 10.42 -3.01
N GLU A 19 -6.30 11.19 -2.54
CA GLU A 19 -5.43 12.02 -3.40
C GLU A 19 -4.68 11.18 -4.44
N ILE A 20 -4.13 10.03 -4.04
CA ILE A 20 -3.37 9.15 -4.94
C ILE A 20 -4.24 8.17 -5.74
N GLY A 21 -5.57 8.26 -5.63
CA GLY A 21 -6.51 7.39 -6.35
C GLY A 21 -6.46 5.91 -5.94
N LYS A 22 -5.85 5.58 -4.79
CA LYS A 22 -5.73 4.23 -4.24
C LYS A 22 -6.76 4.00 -3.13
N PHE A 23 -7.97 4.54 -3.32
CA PHE A 23 -9.01 4.43 -2.31
C PHE A 23 -9.58 2.99 -2.27
N PRO A 24 -9.72 2.38 -1.08
CA PRO A 24 -10.26 1.04 -0.96
C PRO A 24 -11.68 0.97 -1.54
N LYS A 25 -11.92 0.01 -2.43
CA LYS A 25 -13.22 -0.20 -3.09
C LYS A 25 -14.16 -1.03 -2.22
N ASN A 26 -14.16 -0.84 -0.90
CA ASN A 26 -14.99 -1.67 -0.05
C ASN A 26 -16.47 -1.38 -0.35
N LYS A 27 -17.17 -2.40 -0.89
CA LYS A 27 -18.56 -2.35 -1.36
C LYS A 27 -19.56 -2.67 -0.25
N ALA A 28 -19.10 -3.06 0.94
CA ALA A 28 -19.97 -3.30 2.08
C ALA A 28 -20.14 -2.00 2.86
N LYS A 29 -21.39 -1.53 3.02
CA LYS A 29 -21.71 -0.55 4.06
C LYS A 29 -21.76 -1.30 5.39
N PRO A 30 -20.84 -1.10 6.34
CA PRO A 30 -20.98 -1.73 7.62
C PRO A 30 -21.90 -0.83 8.46
N ASN A 31 -22.90 -1.46 9.05
CA ASN A 31 -23.62 -0.87 10.17
C ASN A 31 -22.65 -0.89 11.36
N PHE A 32 -21.82 0.14 11.51
CA PHE A 32 -20.82 0.18 12.58
C PHE A 32 -21.49 0.44 13.92
N GLU A 33 -21.23 -0.41 14.90
CA GLU A 33 -21.78 -0.26 16.26
C GLU A 33 -20.94 0.71 17.10
N SER A 34 -19.69 0.96 16.71
CA SER A 34 -18.80 1.90 17.40
C SER A 34 -17.79 2.63 16.49
N VAL A 35 -17.26 3.75 16.97
CA VAL A 35 -16.16 4.50 16.32
C VAL A 35 -14.91 3.62 16.17
N ARG A 36 -14.63 2.77 17.17
CA ARG A 36 -13.48 1.85 17.14
C ARG A 36 -13.57 0.83 16.01
N GLU A 37 -14.75 0.31 15.74
CA GLU A 37 -14.97 -0.62 14.61
C GLU A 37 -14.78 0.07 13.27
N ALA A 38 -15.24 1.32 13.14
CA ALA A 38 -15.02 2.11 11.92
C ALA A 38 -13.52 2.39 11.69
N GLU A 39 -12.76 2.64 12.76
CA GLU A 39 -11.31 2.85 12.68
C GLU A 39 -10.56 1.58 12.27
N GLU A 40 -10.86 0.44 12.87
CA GLU A 40 -10.23 -0.83 12.52
C GLU A 40 -10.56 -1.24 11.07
N ALA A 41 -11.81 -1.09 10.64
CA ALA A 41 -12.19 -1.34 9.25
C ALA A 41 -11.43 -0.42 8.27
N ALA A 42 -11.26 0.86 8.62
CA ALA A 42 -10.47 1.78 7.79
C ALA A 42 -8.98 1.38 7.71
N LYS A 43 -8.40 0.86 8.80
CA LYS A 43 -7.03 0.33 8.80
C LYS A 43 -6.91 -0.90 7.93
N GLU A 44 -7.84 -1.84 8.05
CA GLU A 44 -7.88 -3.05 7.21
C GLU A 44 -7.97 -2.71 5.73
N ASP A 45 -8.83 -1.74 5.39
CA ASP A 45 -8.99 -1.21 4.04
C ASP A 45 -7.67 -0.64 3.48
N VAL A 46 -6.93 0.15 4.26
CA VAL A 46 -5.60 0.65 3.86
C VAL A 46 -4.59 -0.48 3.68
N VAL A 47 -4.55 -1.43 4.61
CA VAL A 47 -3.65 -2.59 4.55
C VAL A 47 -3.94 -3.45 3.33
N SER A 48 -5.22 -3.62 2.98
CA SER A 48 -5.65 -4.33 1.78
C SER A 48 -5.05 -3.70 0.52
N VAL A 49 -5.17 -2.37 0.37
CA VAL A 49 -4.59 -1.63 -0.77
C VAL A 49 -3.06 -1.81 -0.84
N ILE A 50 -2.37 -1.74 0.30
CA ILE A 50 -0.91 -1.94 0.35
C ILE A 50 -0.55 -3.36 -0.10
N ASN A 51 -1.26 -4.36 0.41
CA ASN A 51 -1.00 -5.77 0.10
C ASN A 51 -1.29 -6.09 -1.38
N GLU A 52 -2.36 -5.54 -1.95
CA GLU A 52 -2.64 -5.68 -3.39
C GLU A 52 -1.50 -5.13 -4.24
N GLY A 53 -1.02 -3.92 -3.92
CA GLY A 53 0.12 -3.31 -4.61
C GLY A 53 1.41 -4.12 -4.46
N LEU A 54 1.70 -4.58 -3.23
CA LEU A 54 2.88 -5.40 -2.93
C LEU A 54 2.87 -6.72 -3.69
N HIS A 55 1.76 -7.46 -3.64
CA HIS A 55 1.63 -8.75 -4.33
C HIS A 55 1.72 -8.60 -5.85
N GLY A 56 1.10 -7.57 -6.42
CA GLY A 56 1.22 -7.27 -7.85
C GLY A 56 2.68 -7.07 -8.28
N LEU A 57 3.43 -6.25 -7.55
CA LEU A 57 4.85 -6.02 -7.86
C LEU A 57 5.72 -7.26 -7.63
N GLN A 58 5.47 -8.04 -6.58
CA GLN A 58 6.19 -9.30 -6.35
C GLN A 58 5.99 -10.30 -7.48
N GLN A 59 4.76 -10.40 -7.99
CA GLN A 59 4.45 -11.26 -9.12
C GLN A 59 5.15 -10.77 -10.39
N ASP A 60 5.10 -9.46 -10.66
CA ASP A 60 5.79 -8.87 -11.81
C ASP A 60 7.31 -9.07 -11.76
N ILE A 61 7.94 -8.89 -10.59
CA ILE A 61 9.37 -9.21 -10.39
C ILE A 61 9.64 -10.67 -10.72
N SER A 62 8.85 -11.59 -10.19
CA SER A 62 9.02 -13.03 -10.40
C SER A 62 8.94 -13.39 -11.88
N ASP A 63 7.96 -12.82 -12.59
CA ASP A 63 7.76 -13.09 -14.01
C ASP A 63 8.87 -12.52 -14.89
N ILE A 64 9.38 -11.32 -14.56
CA ILE A 64 10.52 -10.71 -15.23
C ILE A 64 11.83 -11.49 -14.94
N GLN A 65 12.02 -11.95 -13.70
CA GLN A 65 13.20 -12.75 -13.33
C GLN A 65 13.25 -14.10 -14.05
N LYS A 66 12.11 -14.75 -14.27
CA LYS A 66 12.02 -15.98 -15.10
C LYS A 66 12.49 -15.77 -16.54
N LYS A 67 12.51 -14.52 -17.01
CA LYS A 67 12.99 -14.12 -18.35
C LYS A 67 14.47 -13.72 -18.36
N GLY A 68 15.18 -13.89 -17.23
CA GLY A 68 16.62 -13.68 -17.13
C GLY A 68 17.05 -12.28 -16.71
N VAL A 69 16.13 -11.41 -16.29
CA VAL A 69 16.45 -10.06 -15.80
C VAL A 69 16.67 -10.07 -14.29
N ASP A 70 17.81 -9.53 -13.82
CA ASP A 70 18.10 -9.43 -12.40
C ASP A 70 17.37 -8.25 -11.74
N LEU A 71 16.39 -8.57 -10.89
CA LEU A 71 15.62 -7.62 -10.08
C LEU A 71 15.75 -7.86 -8.56
N ARG A 72 16.88 -8.42 -8.12
CA ARG A 72 17.08 -8.73 -6.69
C ARG A 72 16.99 -7.51 -5.78
N LEU A 73 17.48 -6.36 -6.23
CA LEU A 73 17.43 -5.12 -5.44
C LEU A 73 16.00 -4.62 -5.24
N GLU A 74 15.18 -4.67 -6.28
CA GLU A 74 13.76 -4.33 -6.24
C GLU A 74 13.00 -5.29 -5.32
N GLY A 75 13.31 -6.60 -5.40
CA GLY A 75 12.76 -7.60 -4.50
C GLY A 75 13.10 -7.33 -3.03
N ILE A 76 14.35 -6.99 -2.72
CA ILE A 76 14.79 -6.63 -1.37
C ILE A 76 14.10 -5.36 -0.87
N ARG A 77 13.90 -4.35 -1.74
CA ARG A 77 13.18 -3.12 -1.39
C ARG A 77 11.74 -3.41 -0.96
N LEU A 78 11.04 -4.31 -1.67
CA LEU A 78 9.66 -4.68 -1.32
C LEU A 78 9.56 -5.40 0.04
N LEU A 79 10.63 -6.04 0.54
CA LEU A 79 10.64 -6.64 1.87
C LEU A 79 10.50 -5.61 3.01
N GLN A 80 10.74 -4.32 2.73
CA GLN A 80 10.56 -3.25 3.72
C GLN A 80 9.08 -2.90 3.93
N VAL A 81 8.21 -3.18 2.95
CA VAL A 81 6.81 -2.79 2.97
C VAL A 81 6.07 -3.42 4.17
N PRO A 82 6.12 -4.75 4.42
CA PRO A 82 5.42 -5.34 5.57
C PRO A 82 5.82 -4.75 6.92
N LEU A 83 7.11 -4.41 7.10
CA LEU A 83 7.59 -3.80 8.33
C LEU A 83 7.03 -2.38 8.50
N LYS A 84 7.06 -1.57 7.43
CA LYS A 84 6.52 -0.21 7.45
C LYS A 84 5.00 -0.20 7.63
N THR A 85 4.27 -1.16 7.07
CA THR A 85 2.83 -1.33 7.30
C THR A 85 2.52 -1.57 8.78
N LYS A 86 3.33 -2.37 9.48
CA LYS A 86 3.16 -2.59 10.93
C LYS A 86 3.42 -1.31 11.74
N VAL A 87 4.41 -0.51 11.35
CA VAL A 87 4.67 0.80 11.97
C VAL A 87 3.47 1.72 11.75
N TRP A 88 2.96 1.80 10.51
CA TRP A 88 1.77 2.58 10.20
C TRP A 88 0.54 2.13 10.99
N LEU A 89 0.32 0.83 11.18
CA LEU A 89 -0.81 0.34 11.99
C LEU A 89 -0.75 0.81 13.45
N ALA A 90 0.46 1.02 13.99
CA ALA A 90 0.67 1.51 15.34
C ALA A 90 0.56 3.04 15.45
N THR A 91 1.02 3.79 14.45
CA THR A 91 1.09 5.26 14.48
C THR A 91 -0.08 5.95 13.78
N VAL A 92 -0.63 5.28 12.78
CA VAL A 92 -1.57 5.76 11.75
C VAL A 92 -1.06 7.04 11.06
N SER A 93 0.25 7.24 11.07
CA SER A 93 0.87 8.46 10.55
C SER A 93 0.80 8.50 9.04
N ARG A 94 0.35 9.63 8.47
CA ARG A 94 0.40 9.88 7.03
C ARG A 94 1.82 9.70 6.49
N GLU A 95 2.84 10.14 7.22
CA GLU A 95 4.25 10.05 6.78
C GLU A 95 4.71 8.59 6.62
N ASP A 96 4.27 7.70 7.52
CA ASP A 96 4.58 6.27 7.40
C ASP A 96 3.89 5.66 6.18
N LEU A 97 2.65 6.10 5.89
CA LEU A 97 1.90 5.68 4.72
C LEU A 97 2.56 6.16 3.42
N GLU A 98 2.98 7.43 3.36
CA GLU A 98 3.69 8.01 2.22
C GLU A 98 4.97 7.22 1.91
N LYS A 99 5.76 6.86 2.93
CA LYS A 99 6.97 6.04 2.77
C LYS A 99 6.66 4.66 2.19
N ILE A 100 5.53 4.05 2.55
CA ILE A 100 5.11 2.76 1.98
C ILE A 100 4.84 2.92 0.48
N PHE A 101 4.04 3.92 0.10
CA PHE A 101 3.69 4.16 -1.30
C PHE A 101 4.85 4.67 -2.15
N GLU A 102 5.80 5.39 -1.56
CA GLU A 102 7.05 5.77 -2.21
C GLU A 102 7.84 4.53 -2.64
N ILE A 103 8.02 3.55 -1.75
CA ILE A 103 8.71 2.29 -2.08
C ILE A 103 7.99 1.55 -3.20
N LEU A 104 6.67 1.40 -3.08
CA LEU A 104 5.87 0.73 -4.12
C LEU A 104 6.01 1.46 -5.47
N SER A 105 5.89 2.79 -5.48
CA SER A 105 5.99 3.60 -6.69
C SER A 105 7.39 3.56 -7.32
N GLU A 106 8.45 3.62 -6.52
CA GLU A 106 9.82 3.53 -7.03
C GLU A 106 10.11 2.18 -7.68
N VAL A 107 9.63 1.09 -7.07
CA VAL A 107 9.77 -0.26 -7.61
C VAL A 107 8.92 -0.41 -8.88
N GLU A 108 7.68 0.07 -8.86
CA GLU A 108 6.77 0.08 -10.00
C GLU A 108 7.35 0.81 -11.22
N LYS A 109 7.92 2.02 -11.02
CA LYS A 109 8.57 2.81 -12.09
C LYS A 109 9.71 2.06 -12.79
N LYS A 110 10.38 1.15 -12.09
CA LYS A 110 11.45 0.33 -12.67
C LYS A 110 10.92 -0.92 -13.37
N ILE A 111 9.88 -1.53 -12.82
CA ILE A 111 9.30 -2.79 -13.30
C ILE A 111 8.46 -2.59 -14.57
N ILE A 112 7.62 -1.56 -14.61
CA ILE A 112 6.67 -1.34 -15.72
C ILE A 112 7.37 -1.32 -17.09
N PRO A 113 8.44 -0.53 -17.31
CA PRO A 113 9.12 -0.50 -18.61
C PRO A 113 9.70 -1.86 -19.02
N LEU A 114 10.18 -2.64 -18.05
CA LEU A 114 10.74 -3.98 -18.28
C LEU A 114 9.65 -4.98 -18.64
N LYS A 115 8.51 -4.92 -17.94
CA LYS A 115 7.33 -5.74 -18.22
C LYS A 115 6.80 -5.47 -19.63
N GLU A 116 6.66 -4.19 -20.01
CA GLU A 116 6.21 -3.80 -21.34
C GLU A 116 7.16 -4.27 -22.44
N ARG A 117 8.47 -4.23 -22.19
CA ARG A 117 9.46 -4.75 -23.15
C ARG A 117 9.30 -6.25 -23.36
N ILE A 118 9.18 -7.01 -22.29
CA ILE A 118 9.04 -8.48 -22.36
C ILE A 118 7.72 -8.90 -23.00
N LEU A 119 6.64 -8.12 -22.85
CA LEU A 119 5.36 -8.40 -23.51
C LEU A 119 5.34 -8.10 -25.02
N LYS A 120 6.33 -7.34 -25.53
CA LYS A 120 6.46 -7.00 -26.96
C LYS A 120 7.39 -7.95 -27.72
N GLU A 121 8.17 -8.76 -27.00
CA GLU A 121 9.10 -9.78 -27.53
C GLU A 121 8.40 -11.15 -27.62
#